data_AF-A0A7W1ILB0-F1
#
_entry.id   AF-A0A7W1ILB0-F1
#
_cell.length_a   1.000
_cell.length_b   1.000
_cell.length_c   1.000
_cell.angle_alpha   90.00
_cell.angle_beta   90.00
_cell.angle_gamma   90.00
#
_symmetry.space_group_name_H-M   'P 1'
#
loop_
_entity.id
_entity.type
_entity.pdbx_description
1 polymer ?
#
loop_
_entity_poly.entity_id
_entity_poly.type
_entity_poly.pdbx_seq_one_letter_code
_entity_poly.pdbx_strand_id
1 'polypeptide(L)' 'MFGPYIPVSVCQHGYLYRIIAHNFQFGVYIALEEGFVGVREKFGNTDLQIEYHYESGAPFGTALPFSRLERCPVYDL' A
#
# COMPACT_ATOMS: atom_id res chain seq x y z
N MET A 1 -5.21 4.75 19.07
CA MET A 1 -5.37 3.29 18.95
C MET A 1 -5.85 3.04 17.52
N PHE A 2 -4.95 2.65 16.62
CA PHE A 2 -5.36 2.28 15.26
C PHE A 2 -6.05 0.92 15.34
N GLY A 3 -7.15 0.74 14.61
CA GLY A 3 -7.85 -0.56 14.54
C GLY A 3 -6.93 -1.68 14.02
N PRO A 4 -7.39 -2.95 14.02
CA PRO A 4 -6.60 -4.04 13.47
C PRO A 4 -6.25 -3.71 12.01
N TYR A 5 -4.97 -3.82 11.64
CA TYR A 5 -4.55 -3.71 10.26
C TYR A 5 -5.01 -4.96 9.48
N ILE A 6 -5.12 -4.84 8.16
CA ILE A 6 -5.47 -5.94 7.27
C ILE A 6 -4.20 -6.78 7.06
N PRO A 7 -4.17 -8.08 7.42
CA PRO A 7 -2.99 -8.93 7.19
C PRO A 7 -2.64 -9.05 5.70
N VAL A 8 -1.37 -9.33 5.39
CA VAL A 8 -0.89 -9.46 4.00
C VAL A 8 -1.67 -10.54 3.25
N SER A 9 -2.02 -11.63 3.95
CA SER A 9 -2.78 -12.77 3.43
C SER A 9 -4.22 -12.44 3.01
N VAL A 10 -4.74 -11.29 3.44
CA VAL A 10 -6.09 -10.78 3.11
C VAL A 10 -6.02 -9.66 2.07
N CYS A 11 -4.83 -9.12 1.79
CA CYS A 11 -4.63 -8.12 0.76
C CYS A 11 -4.87 -8.72 -0.64
N GLN A 12 -5.63 -8.01 -1.48
CA GLN A 12 -6.03 -8.47 -2.80
C GLN A 12 -5.32 -7.65 -3.87
N HIS A 13 -4.61 -8.34 -4.76
CA HIS A 13 -3.92 -7.70 -5.87
C HIS A 13 -4.87 -6.81 -6.67
N GLY A 14 -4.41 -5.61 -7.00
CA GLY A 14 -5.17 -4.63 -7.77
C GLY A 14 -6.27 -3.92 -7.00
N TYR A 15 -6.42 -4.10 -5.69
CA TYR A 15 -7.31 -3.27 -4.87
C TYR A 15 -6.59 -2.07 -4.27
N LEU A 16 -7.29 -0.94 -4.19
CA LEU A 16 -6.86 0.26 -3.49
C LEU A 16 -7.12 0.12 -1.98
N TYR A 17 -6.13 0.51 -1.19
CA TYR A 17 -6.21 0.51 0.27
C TYR A 17 -5.92 1.90 0.83
N ARG A 18 -6.56 2.23 1.95
CA ARG A 18 -6.03 3.23 2.89
C ARG A 18 -4.98 2.57 3.76
N ILE A 19 -3.82 3.22 3.85
CA ILE A 19 -2.67 2.72 4.61
C ILE A 19 -2.16 3.80 5.57
N ILE A 20 -1.54 3.36 6.65
CA ILE A 20 -0.66 4.18 7.48
C ILE A 20 0.76 3.87 7.01
N ALA A 21 1.42 4.85 6.40
CA ALA A 21 2.79 4.76 5.89
C ALA A 21 3.44 6.16 5.87
N HIS A 22 4.73 6.24 5.56
CA HIS A 22 5.47 7.50 5.59
C HIS A 22 5.24 8.37 4.35
N ASN A 23 5.15 7.76 3.17
CA ASN A 23 5.19 8.50 1.91
C ASN A 23 3.81 8.81 1.31
N PHE A 24 2.81 7.97 1.54
CA PHE A 24 1.45 8.17 1.02
C PHE A 24 0.41 7.42 1.86
N GLN A 25 -0.87 7.83 1.72
CA GLN A 25 -2.00 7.31 2.50
C GLN A 25 -2.89 6.35 1.72
N PHE A 26 -2.69 6.25 0.40
CA PHE A 26 -3.47 5.43 -0.50
C PHE A 26 -2.54 4.68 -1.44
N GLY A 27 -2.74 3.38 -1.60
CA GLY A 27 -1.96 2.60 -2.55
C GLY A 27 -2.67 1.34 -3.02
N VAL A 28 -2.38 0.95 -4.26
CA VAL A 28 -2.89 -0.26 -4.87
C VAL A 28 -1.98 -1.42 -4.49
N TYR A 29 -2.54 -2.49 -3.95
CA TYR A 29 -1.75 -3.63 -3.52
C TYR A 29 -1.26 -4.46 -4.72
N ILE A 30 0.04 -4.76 -4.76
CA ILE A 30 0.69 -5.62 -5.74
C ILE A 30 1.20 -6.86 -5.02
N ALA A 31 0.55 -8.02 -5.24
CA ALA A 31 0.86 -9.25 -4.52
C ALA A 31 2.29 -9.77 -4.74
N LEU A 32 2.86 -9.57 -5.94
CA LEU A 32 4.23 -10.00 -6.24
C LEU A 32 5.26 -9.25 -5.37
N GLU A 33 4.98 -8.00 -5.06
CA GLU A 33 5.85 -7.11 -4.29
C GLU A 33 5.52 -7.11 -2.79
N GLU A 34 4.41 -7.75 -2.39
CA GLU A 34 3.81 -7.62 -1.05
C GLU A 34 3.70 -6.15 -0.59
N GLY A 35 3.38 -5.25 -1.53
CA GLY A 35 3.49 -3.82 -1.33
C GLY A 35 2.34 -3.02 -1.94
N PHE A 36 2.24 -1.76 -1.55
CA PHE A 36 1.26 -0.82 -2.05
C PHE A 36 1.94 0.18 -2.96
N VAL A 37 1.54 0.26 -4.23
CA VAL A 37 1.98 1.32 -5.15
C VAL A 37 1.10 2.54 -4.93
N GLY A 38 1.70 3.67 -4.59
CA GLY A 38 1.01 4.93 -4.37
C GLY A 38 1.77 6.12 -4.97
N VAL A 39 1.07 7.24 -5.07
CA VAL A 39 1.64 8.51 -5.51
C VAL A 39 2.27 9.22 -4.32
N ARG A 40 3.55 9.55 -4.42
CA ARG A 40 4.26 10.37 -3.44
C ARG A 40 4.57 11.73 -4.03
N GLU A 41 4.30 12.76 -3.24
CA GLU A 41 4.79 14.11 -3.49
C GLU A 41 6.05 14.38 -2.67
N LYS A 42 7.14 14.80 -3.34
CA LYS A 42 8.37 15.22 -2.67
C LYS A 42 9.07 16.32 -3.45
N PHE A 43 9.37 17.44 -2.79
CA PHE A 43 10.06 18.59 -3.39
C PHE A 43 9.42 19.09 -4.70
N GLY A 44 8.09 19.01 -4.81
CA GLY A 44 7.34 19.40 -6.02
C GLY A 44 7.31 18.35 -7.13
N ASN A 45 7.99 17.20 -6.96
CA ASN A 45 7.89 16.07 -7.86
C ASN A 45 6.82 15.09 -7.39
N THR A 46 6.19 14.42 -8.35
CA THR A 46 5.15 13.41 -8.13
C THR A 46 5.61 12.12 -8.79
N ASP A 47 5.90 11.10 -7.99
CA ASP A 47 6.42 9.82 -8.46
C ASP A 47 5.59 8.67 -7.88
N LEU A 48 5.55 7.54 -8.59
CA LEU A 48 5.03 6.29 -8.05
C LEU A 48 6.07 5.65 -7.15
N GLN A 49 5.66 5.23 -5.97
CA GLN A 49 6.51 4.53 -5.01
C GLN A 49 5.77 3.34 -4.39
N ILE A 50 6.52 2.31 -3.99
CA ILE A 50 6.04 1.18 -3.21
C ILE A 50 6.32 1.40 -1.73
N GLU A 51 5.31 1.18 -0.89
CA GLU A 51 5.44 0.98 0.55
C GLU A 51 5.12 -0.49 0.85
N TYR A 52 6.07 -1.22 1.42
CA TYR A 52 5.91 -2.65 1.67
C TYR A 52 5.03 -2.91 2.87
N HIS A 53 4.26 -4.00 2.83
CA HIS A 53 3.41 -4.40 3.93
C HIS A 53 4.23 -4.58 5.21
N TYR A 54 3.68 -4.18 6.36
CA TYR A 54 4.35 -4.26 7.66
C TYR A 54 4.88 -5.68 7.98
N GLU A 55 4.12 -6.71 7.58
CA GLU A 55 4.50 -8.12 7.77
C GLU A 55 5.65 -8.60 6.88
N SER A 56 6.05 -7.85 5.84
CA SER A 56 7.27 -8.14 5.07
C SER A 56 8.55 -7.92 5.91
N GLY A 57 8.40 -7.33 7.11
CA GLY A 57 9.43 -7.26 8.13
C GLY A 57 10.43 -6.13 7.94
N ALA A 58 11.31 -5.97 8.93
CA ALA A 58 12.35 -4.96 8.89
C ALA A 58 13.37 -5.25 7.77
N PRO A 59 13.95 -4.23 7.12
CA PRO A 59 13.80 -2.80 7.41
C PRO A 59 12.71 -2.10 6.57
N PHE A 60 12.02 -2.81 5.67
CA PHE A 60 11.22 -2.20 4.61
C PHE A 60 9.70 -2.24 4.85
N GLY A 61 9.22 -3.11 5.74
CA GLY A 61 7.80 -3.22 6.09
C GLY A 61 7.32 -1.99 6.89
N THR A 62 6.64 -1.08 6.21
CA THR A 62 6.25 0.24 6.74
C THR A 62 4.76 0.55 6.56
N ALA A 63 4.06 -0.17 5.68
CA ALA A 63 2.64 0.06 5.39
C ALA A 63 1.72 -0.81 6.26
N LEU A 64 0.82 -0.16 6.99
CA LEU A 64 -0.27 -0.79 7.73
C LEU A 64 -1.60 -0.47 7.03
N PRO A 65 -2.13 -1.37 6.18
CA PRO A 65 -3.45 -1.18 5.57
C PRO A 65 -4.55 -1.34 6.62
N PHE A 66 -5.60 -0.52 6.55
CA PHE A 66 -6.72 -0.61 7.51
C PHE A 66 -8.10 -0.46 6.87
N SER A 67 -8.17 -0.18 5.57
CA SER A 67 -9.42 -0.16 4.82
C SER A 67 -9.16 -0.50 3.36
N ARG A 68 -9.86 -1.51 2.83
CA ARG A 68 -9.94 -1.78 1.39
C ARG A 68 -11.04 -0.92 0.79
N LEU A 69 -10.74 -0.21 -0.28
CA LEU A 69 -11.68 0.66 -0.98
C LEU A 69 -12.22 -0.07 -2.22
N GLU A 70 -11.72 0.28 -3.40
CA GLU A 70 -12.21 -0.21 -4.68
C GLU A 70 -11.11 -0.93 -5.47
N ARG A 71 -11.51 -1.61 -6.54
CA ARG A 71 -10.56 -2.23 -7.47
C ARG A 71 -9.97 -1.14 -8.37
N CYS A 72 -8.65 -1.17 -8.55
CA CYS A 72 -7.95 -0.35 -9.53
C CYS A 72 -8.50 -0.66 -10.93
N PRO A 73 -8.84 0.36 -11.74
CA PRO A 73 -9.38 0.16 -13.10
C PRO A 73 -8.31 -0.27 -14.12
N VAL A 74 -7.04 -0.33 -13.73
CA VAL A 74 -5.93 -0.82 -14.55
C VAL A 74 -5.82 -2.33 -14.38
N TYR A 75 -5.80 -3.07 -15.49
CA TYR A 75 -5.92 -4.54 -15.48
C TYR A 75 -4.59 -5.27 -15.71
N ASP A 76 -3.54 -4.57 -16.13
CA ASP A 76 -2.19 -5.07 -16.42
C ASP A 76 -1.16 -4.68 -15.34
N LEU A 77 -1.63 -4.64 -14.09
CA LEU A 77 -0.83 -4.36 -12.89
C LEU A 77 0.19 -5.44 -12.54
#